data_AF-A0A2X4Z705-F1
#
_entry.id   AF-A0A2X4Z705-F1
#
_cell.length_a   1.000
_cell.length_b   1.000
_cell.length_c   1.000
_cell.angle_alpha   90.00
_cell.angle_beta   90.00
_cell.angle_gamma   90.00
#
_symmetry.space_group_name_H-M   'P 1'
#
loop_
_entity.id
_entity.type
_entity.pdbx_description
1 polymer ?
#
loop_
_entity_poly.entity_id
_entity_poly.type
_entity_poly.pdbx_seq_one_letter_code
_entity_poly.pdbx_strand_id
1 'polypeptide(L)'
;MKYYFDFLLAILLTAFSYFLGSLILSNGLSTWQSFIIGTSVVLLGAVTEALKAPMWLIILVPFPIGMLLLFFFLNEPIQTWFLTYLITLVLYAVMHIIMSFFFKFHSLIPAWRLS
;
A
#
# COMPACT_ATOMS: atom_id res chain seq x y z
N MET A 1 -17.66 0.08 13.29
CA MET A 1 -16.66 0.84 14.07
C MET A 1 -15.25 0.30 13.81
N LYS A 2 -14.96 -0.96 14.16
CA LYS A 2 -13.65 -1.59 13.91
C LYS A 2 -13.24 -1.58 12.43
N TYR A 3 -14.16 -1.90 11.51
CA TYR A 3 -13.95 -1.82 10.06
C TYR A 3 -13.35 -0.48 9.60
N TYR A 4 -14.00 0.63 9.96
CA TYR A 4 -13.58 1.95 9.49
C TYR A 4 -12.22 2.36 10.06
N PHE A 5 -11.93 1.93 11.29
CA PHE A 5 -10.63 2.12 11.93
C PHE A 5 -9.55 1.31 11.21
N ASP A 6 -9.77 0.02 10.98
CA ASP A 6 -8.83 -0.88 10.31
C ASP A 6 -8.58 -0.41 8.86
N PHE A 7 -9.62 0.04 8.17
CA PHE A 7 -9.54 0.59 6.82
C PHE A 7 -8.72 1.88 6.78
N LEU A 8 -8.97 2.82 7.68
CA LEU A 8 -8.18 4.06 7.77
C LEU A 8 -6.72 3.76 8.12
N LEU A 9 -6.48 2.84 9.04
CA LEU A 9 -5.16 2.40 9.44
C LEU A 9 -4.40 1.78 8.27
N ALA A 10 -5.07 0.94 7.46
CA ALA A 10 -4.51 0.37 6.24
C ALA A 10 -4.07 1.45 5.25
N ILE A 11 -4.91 2.47 5.03
CA ILE A 11 -4.57 3.62 4.17
C ILE A 11 -3.32 4.32 4.70
N LEU A 12 -3.29 4.63 5.99
CA LEU A 12 -2.18 5.35 6.60
C LEU A 12 -0.87 4.57 6.54
N LEU A 13 -0.88 3.27 6.87
CA LEU A 13 0.30 2.41 6.78
C LEU A 13 0.81 2.29 5.36
N THR A 14 -0.11 2.12 4.40
CA THR A 14 0.25 2.03 2.98
C THR A 14 0.84 3.35 2.50
N ALA A 15 0.18 4.48 2.75
CA ALA A 15 0.68 5.80 2.40
C ALA A 15 2.05 6.09 3.04
N PHE A 16 2.23 5.71 4.30
CA PHE A 16 3.50 5.88 5.02
C PHE A 16 4.62 5.03 4.42
N SER A 17 4.29 3.82 3.92
CA SER A 17 5.24 2.95 3.20
C SER A 17 5.77 3.64 1.94
N TYR A 18 4.86 4.20 1.13
CA TYR A 18 5.22 4.92 -0.10
C TYR A 18 6.03 6.19 0.21
N PHE A 19 5.63 6.94 1.23
CA PHE A 19 6.35 8.12 1.65
C PHE A 19 7.79 7.80 2.07
N LEU A 20 7.98 6.86 3.00
CA LEU A 20 9.29 6.45 3.47
C LEU A 20 10.14 5.82 2.35
N GLY A 21 9.55 4.96 1.53
CA GLY A 21 10.25 4.31 0.42
C GLY A 21 10.79 5.33 -0.58
N SER A 22 9.99 6.35 -0.90
CA SER A 22 10.41 7.45 -1.77
C SER A 22 11.50 8.34 -1.16
N LEU A 23 11.50 8.54 0.15
CA LEU A 23 12.48 9.39 0.84
C LEU A 23 13.90 8.77 0.83
N ILE A 24 14.01 7.44 0.73
CA ILE A 24 15.30 6.73 0.84
C ILE A 24 16.14 6.88 -0.43
N LEU A 25 15.52 6.93 -1.61
CA LEU A 25 16.23 6.86 -2.91
C LEU A 25 15.99 8.05 -3.84
N SER A 26 15.04 8.93 -3.56
CA SER A 26 14.75 10.08 -4.42
C SER A 26 14.46 11.34 -3.60
N ASN A 27 14.09 12.43 -4.28
CA ASN A 27 13.60 13.65 -3.63
C ASN A 27 12.27 13.47 -2.87
N GLY A 28 11.75 12.24 -2.79
CA GLY A 28 10.58 11.88 -2.02
C GLY A 28 9.27 12.26 -2.70
N LEU A 29 8.22 11.52 -2.39
CA LEU A 29 6.86 11.91 -2.66
C LEU A 29 6.44 12.96 -1.64
N SER A 30 5.66 13.95 -2.07
CA SER A 30 4.93 14.80 -1.14
C SER A 30 3.94 13.97 -0.31
N THR A 31 3.64 14.42 0.91
CA THR A 31 2.71 13.73 1.82
C THR A 31 1.32 13.51 1.19
N TRP A 32 0.88 14.42 0.33
CA TRP A 32 -0.40 14.29 -0.35
C TRP A 32 -0.36 13.23 -1.46
N GLN A 33 0.73 13.16 -2.23
CA GLN A 33 0.90 12.12 -3.26
C GLN A 33 0.94 10.72 -2.63
N SER A 34 1.68 10.55 -1.53
CA SER A 34 1.73 9.25 -0.84
C SER A 34 0.37 8.87 -0.25
N PHE A 35 -0.40 9.84 0.25
CA PHE A 35 -1.77 9.61 0.73
C PHE A 35 -2.74 9.21 -0.39
N ILE A 36 -2.63 9.83 -1.57
CA ILE A 36 -3.40 9.42 -2.76
C ILE A 36 -3.07 7.97 -3.11
N ILE A 37 -1.78 7.60 -3.19
CA ILE A 37 -1.37 6.23 -3.51
C ILE A 37 -1.97 5.25 -2.49
N GLY A 38 -1.78 5.50 -1.19
CA GLY A 38 -2.28 4.63 -0.13
C GLY A 38 -3.80 4.45 -0.19
N THR A 39 -4.53 5.55 -0.42
CA THR A 39 -5.99 5.53 -0.54
C THR A 39 -6.44 4.73 -1.76
N SER A 40 -5.83 4.95 -2.93
CA SER A 40 -6.17 4.23 -4.16
C SER A 40 -5.90 2.73 -4.03
N VAL A 41 -4.73 2.34 -3.52
CA VAL A 41 -4.32 0.93 -3.35
C VAL A 41 -5.29 0.20 -2.41
N VAL A 42 -5.62 0.79 -1.26
CA VAL A 42 -6.51 0.15 -0.27
C VAL A 42 -7.96 0.12 -0.75
N LEU A 43 -8.45 1.20 -1.37
CA LEU A 43 -9.80 1.22 -1.96
C LEU A 43 -9.96 0.15 -3.03
N LEU A 44 -8.97 -0.01 -3.91
CA LEU A 44 -9.03 -1.04 -4.95
C LEU A 44 -8.98 -2.45 -4.37
N GLY A 45 -8.20 -2.68 -3.31
CA GLY A 45 -8.24 -3.93 -2.55
C GLY A 45 -9.64 -4.22 -2.01
N ALA A 46 -10.24 -3.24 -1.32
CA ALA A 46 -11.57 -3.36 -0.73
C ALA A 46 -12.68 -3.54 -1.78
N VAL A 47 -12.62 -2.83 -2.91
CA VAL A 47 -13.57 -3.01 -4.03
C VAL A 47 -13.42 -4.40 -4.64
N THR A 48 -12.18 -4.86 -4.86
CA THR A 48 -11.91 -6.19 -5.41
C THR A 48 -12.43 -7.29 -4.47
N GLU A 49 -12.28 -7.11 -3.16
CA GLU A 49 -12.87 -7.98 -2.15
C GLU A 49 -14.40 -7.95 -2.16
N ALA A 50 -15.01 -6.76 -2.24
CA ALA A 50 -16.46 -6.59 -2.31
C ALA A 50 -17.08 -7.27 -3.54
N LEU A 51 -16.33 -7.37 -4.63
CA LEU A 51 -16.70 -8.13 -5.84
C LEU A 51 -16.56 -9.65 -5.67
N LYS A 52 -16.19 -10.14 -4.49
CA LYS A 52 -15.95 -11.57 -4.18
C LYS A 52 -14.89 -12.18 -5.09
N ALA A 53 -13.91 -11.39 -5.52
CA ALA A 53 -12.80 -11.85 -6.30
C ALA A 53 -11.97 -12.90 -5.53
N PRO A 54 -11.24 -13.79 -6.24
CA PRO A 54 -10.37 -14.74 -5.56
C PRO A 54 -9.22 -14.00 -4.86
N MET A 55 -8.75 -14.59 -3.76
CA MET A 55 -7.74 -14.01 -2.85
C MET A 55 -6.50 -13.46 -3.57
N TRP A 56 -5.98 -14.20 -4.56
CA TRP A 56 -4.80 -13.79 -5.32
C TRP A 56 -5.04 -12.51 -6.13
N LEU A 57 -6.27 -12.27 -6.59
CA LEU A 57 -6.63 -11.07 -7.35
C LEU A 57 -6.79 -9.86 -6.44
N ILE A 58 -7.37 -10.04 -5.25
CA ILE A 58 -7.46 -9.00 -4.21
C ILE A 58 -6.05 -8.51 -3.84
N ILE A 59 -5.10 -9.44 -3.75
CA ILE A 59 -3.70 -9.12 -3.49
C ILE A 59 -3.06 -8.45 -4.70
N LEU A 60 -3.22 -9.01 -5.91
CA LEU A 60 -2.50 -8.58 -7.10
C LEU A 60 -2.94 -7.22 -7.64
N VAL A 61 -4.25 -6.93 -7.65
CA VAL A 61 -4.83 -5.73 -8.29
C VAL A 61 -4.25 -4.41 -7.74
N PRO A 62 -4.07 -4.23 -6.42
CA PRO A 62 -3.48 -3.00 -5.89
C PRO A 62 -2.03 -2.74 -6.34
N PHE A 63 -1.24 -3.77 -6.67
CA PHE A 63 0.18 -3.59 -7.05
C PHE A 63 0.36 -2.76 -8.33
N PRO A 64 -0.28 -3.08 -9.49
CA PRO A 64 -0.20 -2.24 -10.68
C PRO A 64 -0.60 -0.80 -10.45
N ILE A 65 -1.64 -0.54 -9.65
CA ILE A 65 -2.08 0.84 -9.38
C ILE A 65 -1.03 1.58 -8.54
N GLY A 66 -0.53 0.96 -7.48
CA GLY A 66 0.53 1.55 -6.66
C GLY A 66 1.81 1.80 -7.46
N MET A 67 2.17 0.87 -8.33
CA MET A 67 3.31 0.94 -9.24
C MET A 67 3.16 2.10 -10.25
N LEU A 68 1.99 2.23 -10.89
CA LEU A 68 1.70 3.30 -11.84
C LEU A 68 1.65 4.68 -11.18
N LEU A 69 0.95 4.82 -10.05
CA LEU A 69 0.87 6.11 -9.35
C LEU A 69 2.23 6.55 -8.82
N LEU A 70 3.04 5.61 -8.31
CA LEU A 70 4.42 5.91 -7.94
C LEU A 70 5.22 6.37 -9.15
N PHE A 71 5.05 5.74 -10.33
CA PHE A 71 5.75 6.16 -11.55
C PHE A 71 5.41 7.60 -11.93
N PHE A 72 4.11 7.94 -11.95
CA PHE A 72 3.65 9.27 -12.30
C PHE A 72 4.06 10.35 -11.29
N PHE A 73 4.00 10.06 -9.99
CA PHE A 73 4.30 11.05 -8.96
C PHE A 73 5.79 11.23 -8.67
N LEU A 74 6.57 10.15 -8.76
CA LEU A 74 8.00 10.22 -8.51
C LEU A 74 8.71 11.00 -9.61
N ASN A 75 8.29 10.82 -10.87
CA ASN A 75 8.84 11.51 -12.04
C ASN A 75 10.38 11.38 -12.15
N GLU A 76 10.91 10.20 -11.81
CA GLU A 76 12.33 9.85 -11.80
C GLU A 76 12.64 8.77 -12.85
N PRO A 77 13.92 8.52 -13.18
CA PRO A 77 14.31 7.42 -14.07
C PRO A 77 13.75 6.08 -13.63
N ILE A 78 13.48 5.20 -14.61
CA ILE A 78 12.82 3.91 -14.36
C ILE A 78 13.59 3.02 -13.37
N GLN A 79 14.92 3.13 -13.31
CA GLN A 79 15.74 2.41 -12.34
C GLN A 79 15.48 2.90 -10.91
N THR A 80 15.48 4.21 -10.68
CA THR A 80 15.19 4.83 -9.38
C THR A 80 13.77 4.51 -8.94
N TRP A 81 12.80 4.59 -9.86
CA TRP A 81 11.42 4.20 -9.60
C TRP A 81 11.29 2.73 -9.19
N PHE A 82 11.92 1.81 -9.93
CA PHE A 82 11.82 0.39 -9.66
C PHE A 82 12.43 0.03 -8.30
N LEU A 83 13.59 0.60 -7.98
CA LEU A 83 14.22 0.42 -6.68
C LEU A 83 13.37 1.04 -5.54
N THR A 84 12.83 2.23 -5.76
CA THR A 84 11.92 2.89 -4.79
C THR A 84 10.69 2.03 -4.52
N TYR A 85 10.14 1.41 -5.56
CA TYR A 85 9.02 0.48 -5.43
C TYR A 85 9.40 -0.77 -4.63
N LEU A 86 10.55 -1.39 -4.90
CA LEU A 86 11.03 -2.55 -4.14
C LEU A 86 11.24 -2.21 -2.66
N ILE A 87 11.85 -1.08 -2.36
CA ILE A 87 12.02 -0.61 -0.97
C ILE A 87 10.66 -0.38 -0.32
N THR A 88 9.74 0.26 -1.04
CA THR A 88 8.37 0.48 -0.57
C THR A 88 7.68 -0.84 -0.23
N LEU A 89 7.83 -1.88 -1.05
CA LEU A 89 7.27 -3.20 -0.78
C LEU A 89 7.86 -3.85 0.48
N VAL A 90 9.16 -3.72 0.68
CA VAL A 90 9.83 -4.22 1.90
C VAL A 90 9.31 -3.47 3.13
N LEU A 91 9.24 -2.14 3.08
CA LEU A 91 8.71 -1.30 4.16
C LEU A 91 7.24 -1.62 4.46
N TYR A 92 6.44 -1.75 3.40
CA TYR A 92 5.04 -2.16 3.48
C TYR A 92 4.91 -3.49 4.22
N ALA A 93 5.65 -4.52 3.80
CA ALA A 93 5.61 -5.85 4.41
C ALA A 93 6.03 -5.81 5.88
N VAL A 94 7.15 -5.14 6.21
CA VAL A 94 7.65 -5.02 7.59
C VAL A 94 6.62 -4.32 8.48
N MET A 95 6.05 -3.20 8.04
CA MET A 95 5.06 -2.48 8.83
C MET A 95 3.79 -3.29 9.01
N HIS A 96 3.31 -3.98 7.97
CA HIS A 96 2.11 -4.80 8.08
C HIS A 96 2.34 -6.03 8.97
N ILE A 97 3.53 -6.63 8.97
CA ILE A 97 3.91 -7.70 9.91
C ILE A 97 3.85 -7.21 11.35
N ILE A 98 4.50 -6.08 11.65
CA ILE A 98 4.53 -5.50 13.00
C ILE A 98 3.10 -5.19 13.46
N MET A 99 2.30 -4.59 12.60
CA MET A 99 0.91 -4.26 12.92
C MET A 99 0.03 -5.51 13.07
N SER A 100 0.29 -6.56 12.29
CA SER A 100 -0.41 -7.85 12.44
C SER A 100 -0.12 -8.50 13.79
N PHE A 101 1.11 -8.36 14.30
CA PHE A 101 1.48 -8.82 15.64
C PHE A 101 0.73 -8.07 16.75
N PHE A 102 0.66 -6.74 16.70
CA PHE A 102 -0.02 -5.94 17.72
C PHE A 102 -1.55 -6.06 17.69
N PHE A 103 -2.14 -6.14 16.50
CA PHE A 103 -3.60 -6.06 16.32
C PHE A 103 -4.27 -7.42 16.02
N LYS A 104 -3.50 -8.53 15.98
CA LYS A 104 -3.97 -9.89 15.66
C LYS A 104 -4.70 -9.98 14.30
N PHE A 105 -4.21 -9.24 13.30
CA PHE A 105 -4.73 -9.36 11.94
C PHE A 105 -4.34 -10.71 11.34
N HIS A 106 -5.28 -11.39 10.68
CA HIS A 106 -5.07 -12.73 10.11
C HIS A 106 -4.30 -12.75 8.78
N SER A 107 -3.99 -11.59 8.19
CA SER A 107 -3.35 -11.53 6.87
C SER A 107 -2.18 -10.52 6.85
N LEU A 108 -0.99 -11.04 6.56
CA LEU A 108 0.29 -10.31 6.40
C LEU A 108 0.39 -9.45 5.12
N ILE A 109 -0.62 -9.50 4.25
CA ILE A 109 -0.65 -9.03 2.85
C ILE A 109 -2.08 -8.50 2.62
N PRO A 110 -2.38 -7.52 1.73
CA PRO A 110 -3.65 -6.79 1.72
C PRO A 110 -4.79 -7.66 1.24
N ALA A 111 -5.21 -8.50 2.16
CA ALA A 111 -6.50 -9.13 2.26
C ALA A 111 -6.84 -8.89 3.72
N TRP A 112 -7.01 -7.61 4.03
CA TRP A 112 -7.90 -7.23 5.09
C TRP A 112 -9.19 -7.99 4.77
N ARG A 113 -9.46 -9.12 5.44
CA ARG A 113 -10.81 -9.65 5.40
C ARG A 113 -11.63 -8.60 6.12
N LEU A 114 -12.21 -7.71 5.33
CA LEU A 114 -12.99 -6.59 5.81
C LEU A 114 -14.38 -7.08 6.26
N SER A 115 -14.62 -8.39 6.29
CA SER A 115 -15.74 -9.09 6.94
C SER A 115 -15.33 -10.41 7.60
#